data_AF-A0A7S1ZWC4-F1
#
_entry.id   AF-A0A7S1ZWC4-F1
#
_cell.length_a   1.000
_cell.length_b   1.000
_cell.length_c   1.000
_cell.angle_alpha   90.00
_cell.angle_beta   90.00
_cell.angle_gamma   90.00
#
_symmetry.space_group_name_H-M   'P 1'
#
loop_
_entity.id
_entity.type
_entity.pdbx_description
1 polymer ?
#
loop_
_entity_poly.entity_id
_entity_poly.type
_entity_poly.pdbx_seq_one_letter_code
_entity_poly.pdbx_strand_id
1 'polypeptide(L)'
;MFKKFDPSNDVSTSTQVKASVQRAIKSQISTSHPSLTDAILDELLPKKPPLVQYKVGPHLMLYCRGSEPVFFQQRDGPILPSLKFVHKYPTLDFTNVVVDKGA
;
A
#
# COMPACT_ATOMS: atom_id res chain seq x y z
N MET A 1 -11.19 -3.56 -7.55
CA MET A 1 -10.13 -4.47 -7.10
C MET A 1 -10.59 -5.39 -5.97
N PHE A 2 -11.13 -4.88 -4.86
CA PHE A 2 -11.40 -5.70 -3.66
C PHE A 2 -12.88 -6.01 -3.37
N LYS A 3 -13.81 -5.79 -4.31
CA LYS A 3 -15.28 -5.92 -4.06
C LYS A 3 -15.72 -7.33 -3.64
N LYS A 4 -15.07 -8.37 -4.16
CA LYS A 4 -15.33 -9.78 -3.83
C LYS A 4 -14.13 -10.44 -3.13
N PHE A 5 -13.24 -9.65 -2.55
CA PHE A 5 -12.02 -10.16 -1.95
C PHE A 5 -12.34 -10.87 -0.63
N ASP A 6 -11.88 -12.11 -0.51
CA ASP A 6 -11.91 -12.91 0.70
C ASP A 6 -10.47 -13.21 1.17
N PRO A 7 -10.05 -12.69 2.34
CA PRO A 7 -8.71 -12.92 2.88
C PRO A 7 -8.33 -14.39 3.03
N SER A 8 -9.30 -15.29 3.23
CA SER A 8 -9.03 -16.71 3.46
C SER A 8 -8.84 -17.51 2.17
N ASN A 9 -9.46 -17.08 1.07
CA ASN A 9 -9.51 -17.83 -0.18
C ASN A 9 -8.65 -17.21 -1.30
N ASP A 10 -8.47 -15.89 -1.30
CA ASP A 10 -7.82 -15.19 -2.42
C ASP A 10 -6.32 -14.97 -2.23
N VAL A 11 -5.79 -15.24 -1.03
CA VAL A 11 -4.36 -15.10 -0.72
C VAL A 11 -3.61 -16.37 -1.13
N SER A 12 -2.83 -16.27 -2.20
CA SER A 12 -2.07 -17.42 -2.74
C SER A 12 -0.76 -17.65 -2.01
N THR A 13 -0.03 -16.59 -1.64
CA THR A 13 1.30 -16.71 -1.03
C THR A 13 1.61 -15.47 -0.19
N SER A 14 2.35 -15.65 0.89
CA SER A 14 2.91 -14.54 1.68
C SER A 14 4.43 -14.63 1.71
N THR A 15 5.10 -13.51 1.53
CA THR A 15 6.56 -13.41 1.53
C THR A 15 7.00 -12.24 2.39
N GLN A 16 8.03 -12.43 3.22
CA GLN A 16 8.64 -11.32 3.95
C GLN A 16 9.50 -10.51 2.98
N VAL A 17 9.24 -9.21 2.93
CA VAL A 17 9.95 -8.29 2.05
C VAL A 17 11.36 -8.06 2.60
N LYS A 18 12.35 -8.36 1.77
CA LYS A 18 13.76 -8.08 2.09
C LYS A 18 14.01 -6.57 2.13
N ALA A 19 14.99 -6.14 2.92
CA ALA A 19 15.33 -4.73 3.06
C ALA A 19 15.68 -4.03 1.72
N SER A 20 16.27 -4.73 0.76
CA SER A 20 16.53 -4.18 -0.59
C SER A 20 15.24 -3.84 -1.33
N VAL A 21 14.28 -4.78 -1.32
CA VAL A 21 12.97 -4.61 -1.96
C VAL A 21 12.17 -3.51 -1.26
N GLN A 22 12.25 -3.42 0.07
CA GLN A 22 11.60 -2.34 0.82
C GLN A 22 12.12 -0.96 0.42
N ARG A 23 13.44 -0.81 0.16
CA ARG A 23 14.01 0.46 -0.35
C ARG A 23 13.53 0.78 -1.76
N ALA A 24 13.43 -0.23 -2.63
CA ALA A 24 12.89 -0.05 -3.97
C ALA A 24 11.42 0.41 -3.94
N ILE A 25 10.61 -0.19 -3.07
CA ILE A 25 9.22 0.22 -2.84
C ILE A 25 9.14 1.67 -2.35
N LYS A 26 9.99 2.06 -1.37
CA LYS A 26 10.05 3.45 -0.90
C LYS A 26 10.34 4.44 -2.04
N SER A 27 11.33 4.12 -2.89
CA SER A 27 11.67 4.94 -4.06
C SER A 27 10.52 5.06 -5.07
N GLN A 28 9.78 3.97 -5.31
CA GLN A 28 8.61 4.00 -6.19
C GLN A 28 7.47 4.85 -5.62
N ILE A 29 7.24 4.77 -4.31
CA ILE A 29 6.20 5.56 -3.64
C ILE A 29 6.58 7.04 -3.61
N SER A 30 7.83 7.40 -3.29
CA SER A 30 8.27 8.79 -3.29
C SER A 30 8.19 9.43 -4.69
N THR A 31 8.44 8.64 -5.73
CA THR A 31 8.24 9.08 -7.13
C THR A 31 6.76 9.28 -7.47
N SER A 32 5.89 8.39 -6.99
CA SER A 32 4.45 8.43 -7.30
C SER A 32 3.70 9.49 -6.49
N HIS A 33 4.18 9.79 -5.29
CA HIS A 33 3.56 10.72 -4.34
C HIS A 33 4.62 11.64 -3.73
N PRO A 34 4.99 12.73 -4.43
CA PRO A 34 6.00 13.68 -3.95
C PRO A 34 5.61 14.40 -2.65
N SER A 35 4.31 14.48 -2.34
CA SER A 35 3.78 15.04 -1.10
C SER A 35 4.08 14.19 0.13
N LEU A 36 4.51 12.93 -0.06
CA LEU A 36 4.83 12.01 1.01
C LEU A 36 6.27 12.22 1.49
N THR A 37 6.44 12.92 2.61
CA THR A 37 7.78 13.16 3.20
C THR A 37 8.43 11.85 3.65
N ASP A 38 9.75 11.75 3.51
CA ASP A 38 10.54 10.59 3.95
C ASP A 38 10.30 10.21 5.42
N ALA A 39 10.07 11.20 6.29
CA ALA A 39 9.75 10.99 7.71
C ALA A 39 8.45 10.18 7.89
N ILE A 40 7.43 10.47 7.09
CA ILE A 40 6.14 9.77 7.13
C ILE A 40 6.34 8.36 6.57
N LEU A 41 7.06 8.22 5.46
CA LEU A 41 7.43 6.91 4.89
C LEU A 41 8.22 6.03 5.88
N ASP A 42 9.09 6.60 6.70
CA ASP A 42 9.85 5.87 7.71
C ASP A 42 8.99 5.43 8.90
N GLU A 43 8.02 6.25 9.31
CA GLU A 43 7.02 5.87 10.32
C GLU A 43 6.09 4.75 9.82
N LEU A 44 5.73 4.81 8.53
CA LEU A 44 4.79 3.89 7.89
C LEU A 44 5.40 2.56 7.51
N LEU A 45 6.61 2.61 6.94
CA LEU A 45 7.42 1.45 6.57
C LEU A 45 8.62 1.37 7.51
N PRO A 46 8.40 1.04 8.81
CA PRO A 46 9.49 0.90 9.75
C PRO A 46 10.38 -0.27 9.33
N LYS A 47 11.65 -0.22 9.75
CA LYS A 47 12.58 -1.35 9.51
C LYS A 47 12.17 -2.62 10.27
N LYS A 48 11.41 -2.47 11.36
CA LYS A 48 10.85 -3.56 12.18
C LYS A 48 9.48 -3.09 12.70
N PRO A 49 8.42 -3.92 12.66
CA PRO A 49 8.33 -5.29 12.15
C PRO A 49 8.49 -5.37 10.62
N PRO A 50 8.89 -6.53 10.08
CA PRO A 50 9.11 -6.69 8.64
C PRO A 50 7.80 -6.52 7.86
N LEU A 51 7.90 -5.90 6.69
CA LEU A 51 6.79 -5.80 5.75
C LEU A 51 6.53 -7.17 5.12
N VAL A 52 5.28 -7.60 5.07
CA VAL A 52 4.87 -8.85 4.42
C VAL A 52 4.13 -8.50 3.14
N GLN A 53 4.57 -9.08 2.03
CA GLN A 53 3.89 -9.01 0.75
C GLN A 53 2.99 -10.24 0.60
N TYR A 54 1.71 -10.00 0.34
CA TYR A 54 0.71 -11.01 0.06
C TYR A 54 0.34 -10.99 -1.42
N LYS A 55 0.42 -12.15 -2.06
CA LYS A 55 -0.08 -12.37 -3.42
C LYS A 55 -1.55 -12.67 -3.37
N VAL A 56 -2.35 -11.77 -3.93
CA VAL A 56 -3.80 -11.86 -3.97
C VAL A 56 -4.22 -12.08 -5.42
N GLY A 57 -4.79 -13.25 -5.71
CA GLY A 57 -5.18 -13.62 -7.06
C GLY A 57 -4.05 -13.49 -8.12
N PRO A 58 -4.40 -13.31 -9.41
CA PRO A 58 -3.41 -13.39 -10.49
C PRO A 58 -2.49 -12.16 -10.60
N HIS A 59 -2.92 -11.00 -10.10
CA HIS A 59 -2.31 -9.71 -10.50
C HIS A 59 -2.32 -8.64 -9.41
N LEU A 60 -2.52 -9.01 -8.14
CA LEU A 60 -2.57 -8.05 -7.05
C LEU A 60 -1.55 -8.40 -5.99
N MET A 61 -0.81 -7.39 -5.57
CA MET A 61 0.16 -7.46 -4.49
C MET A 61 -0.31 -6.56 -3.36
N LEU A 62 -0.41 -7.11 -2.16
CA LEU A 62 -0.81 -6.38 -0.97
C LEU A 62 0.37 -6.33 0.00
N TYR A 63 0.72 -5.15 0.48
CA TYR A 63 1.80 -4.94 1.44
C TYR A 63 1.22 -4.65 2.81
N CYS A 64 1.47 -5.55 3.75
CA CYS A 64 0.96 -5.47 5.10
C CYS A 64 2.08 -5.33 6.12
N ARG A 65 1.86 -4.45 7.09
CA ARG A 65 2.69 -4.33 8.29
C ARG A 65 1.99 -5.09 9.41
N GLY A 66 2.47 -6.30 9.71
CA GLY A 66 1.76 -7.21 10.62
C GLY A 66 0.37 -7.54 10.06
N SER A 67 -0.69 -7.14 10.77
CA SER A 67 -2.08 -7.34 10.36
C SER A 67 -2.70 -6.15 9.59
N GLU A 68 -1.95 -5.07 9.38
CA GLU A 68 -2.47 -3.84 8.79
C GLU A 68 -2.04 -3.68 7.32
N PRO A 69 -2.97 -3.61 6.34
CA PRO A 69 -2.64 -3.35 4.94
C PRO A 69 -2.31 -1.87 4.72
N VAL A 70 -1.10 -1.60 4.24
CA VAL A 70 -0.58 -0.24 4.05
C VAL A 70 -0.65 0.18 2.58
N PHE A 71 -0.16 -0.68 1.69
CA PHE A 71 -0.09 -0.41 0.25
C PHE A 71 -0.58 -1.59 -0.57
N PHE A 72 -0.99 -1.34 -1.81
CA PHE A 72 -1.26 -2.38 -2.78
C PHE A 72 -0.74 -1.98 -4.16
N GLN A 73 -0.47 -2.98 -4.99
CA GLN A 73 -0.02 -2.81 -6.36
C GLN A 73 -0.81 -3.78 -7.24
N GLN A 74 -1.23 -3.31 -8.41
CA GLN A 74 -1.87 -4.15 -9.41
C GLN A 74 -0.94 -4.28 -10.62
N ARG A 75 -0.55 -5.51 -10.97
CA ARG A 75 0.43 -5.81 -12.04
C ARG A 75 1.67 -4.92 -11.89
N ASP A 76 2.09 -4.27 -12.96
CA ASP A 76 3.19 -3.31 -13.02
C ASP A 76 2.72 -1.85 -12.87
N GLY A 77 1.54 -1.66 -12.26
CA GLY A 77 1.00 -0.33 -11.96
C GLY A 77 1.71 0.36 -10.79
N PRO A 78 1.33 1.62 -10.52
CA PRO A 78 1.84 2.35 -9.36
C PRO A 78 1.41 1.68 -8.06
N ILE A 79 2.28 1.80 -7.04
CA ILE A 79 1.94 1.37 -5.68
C ILE A 79 1.03 2.43 -5.06
N LEU A 80 -0.18 2.02 -4.70
CA LEU A 80 -1.20 2.90 -4.13
C LEU A 80 -1.37 2.65 -2.63
N PRO A 81 -1.65 3.71 -1.83
CA PRO A 81 -1.94 3.58 -0.41
C PRO A 81 -3.32 2.98 -0.16
N SER A 82 -3.51 2.34 1.01
CA SER A 82 -4.82 1.91 1.46
C SER A 82 -5.70 3.10 1.88
N LEU A 83 -7.02 2.97 1.85
CA LEU A 83 -7.90 4.09 2.24
C LEU A 83 -7.74 4.46 3.73
N LYS A 84 -7.50 3.46 4.59
CA LYS A 84 -7.21 3.67 6.02
C LYS A 84 -5.97 4.55 6.21
N PHE A 85 -4.97 4.38 5.35
CA PHE A 85 -3.77 5.20 5.35
C PHE A 85 -4.09 6.65 5.00
N VAL A 86 -4.82 6.88 3.90
CA VAL A 86 -5.19 8.23 3.45
C VAL A 86 -5.99 8.96 4.52
N HIS A 87 -6.92 8.27 5.18
CA HIS A 87 -7.72 8.86 6.26
C HIS A 87 -6.92 9.15 7.53
N LYS A 88 -5.84 8.40 7.80
CA LYS A 88 -4.99 8.63 8.97
C LYS A 88 -4.12 9.87 8.82
N TYR A 89 -3.75 10.23 7.59
CA TYR A 89 -2.90 11.36 7.28
C TYR A 89 -3.63 12.33 6.32
N PRO A 90 -4.71 12.98 6.75
CA PRO A 90 -5.48 13.90 5.92
C PRO A 90 -4.71 15.19 5.59
N THR A 91 -3.62 15.45 6.30
CA THR A 91 -2.69 16.56 6.05
C THR A 91 -1.79 16.32 4.84
N LEU A 92 -1.76 15.09 4.32
CA LEU A 92 -1.06 14.79 3.08
C LEU A 92 -1.96 15.18 1.91
N ASP A 93 -1.44 16.05 1.04
CA ASP A 93 -2.12 16.42 -0.20
C ASP A 93 -2.12 15.23 -1.16
N PHE A 94 -3.20 14.46 -1.12
CA PHE A 94 -3.60 13.54 -2.17
C PHE A 94 -4.55 14.24 -3.13
N THR A 95 -4.55 13.79 -4.39
CA THR A 95 -5.51 14.26 -5.39
C THR A 95 -6.91 13.87 -4.93
N ASN A 96 -7.66 14.86 -4.42
CA ASN A 96 -9.03 14.67 -3.98
C ASN A 96 -9.98 14.94 -5.15
N VAL A 97 -10.92 14.01 -5.35
CA VAL A 97 -12.01 14.18 -6.32
C VAL A 97 -13.31 14.19 -5.53
N VAL A 98 -14.03 15.30 -5.59
CA VAL A 98 -15.35 15.45 -4.98
C VAL A 98 -16.40 15.04 -6.00
N VAL A 99 -17.30 14.13 -5.61
CA VAL A 99 -18.41 13.68 -6.43
C VAL A 99 -19.73 14.18 -5.86
N ASP A 100 -20.75 14.29 -6.71
CA ASP A 100 -22.11 14.63 -6.30
C ASP A 100 -22.74 13.54 -5.43
N LYS A 101 -23.77 13.89 -4.67
CA LYS A 101 -24.46 12.97 -3.74
C LYS A 101 -25.09 11.73 -4.40
N GLY A 102 -25.26 11.74 -5.72
CA GLY A 102 -25.83 10.63 -6.49
C GLY A 102 -24.82 9.66 -7.10
N ALA A 103 -23.52 9.88 -6.86
CA ALA A 103 -22.42 9.05 -7.36
C ALA A 103 -21.99 7.94 -6.38
#